data_AF-A0A4R0JDW2-F1
#
_entry.id   AF-A0A4R0JDW2-F1
#
_cell.length_a   1.000
_cell.length_b   1.000
_cell.length_c   1.000
_cell.angle_alpha   90.00
_cell.angle_beta   90.00
_cell.angle_gamma   90.00
#
_symmetry.space_group_name_H-M   'P 1'
#
loop_
_entity.id
_entity.type
_entity.pdbx_description
1 polymer ?
#
loop_
_entity_poly.entity_id
_entity_poly.type
_entity_poly.pdbx_seq_one_letter_code
_entity_poly.pdbx_strand_id
1 'polypeptide(L)'
;MRRIGGGWGPFVALHEARYAPYGGTHYRTNEYGLRNDGVLSRWTATDVDDADQQDATYDTFLADLKGGSLYTIRIPTSAPMKPVVKLVRASTWHGFEAMVAEKCGTQSTLLVGIDKDTGSAYLDAVSHAQGTSTVIRSLRTIPGTFNAPVYFRWATLDFDELSGE
;
A
#
# COMPACT_ATOMS: atom_id res chain seq x y z
N MET A 1 7.72 19.53 -20.26
CA MET A 1 7.77 18.91 -18.92
C MET A 1 8.16 19.97 -17.90
N ARG A 2 7.38 20.14 -16.82
CA ARG A 2 7.66 21.08 -15.73
C ARG A 2 8.35 20.33 -14.59
N ARG A 3 9.49 20.83 -14.11
CA ARG A 3 10.27 20.19 -13.03
C ARG A 3 9.51 20.30 -11.70
N ILE A 4 9.41 19.19 -10.97
CA ILE A 4 8.68 19.06 -9.69
C ILE A 4 9.56 19.48 -8.48
N GLY A 5 10.54 20.37 -8.69
CA GLY A 5 11.47 20.82 -7.63
C GLY A 5 12.57 19.80 -7.27
N GLY A 6 13.47 20.21 -6.38
CA GLY A 6 14.54 19.36 -5.81
C GLY A 6 14.13 18.80 -4.44
N GLY A 7 15.02 18.04 -3.79
CA GLY A 7 14.78 17.49 -2.44
C GLY A 7 14.20 16.07 -2.39
N TRP A 8 13.98 15.44 -3.54
CA TRP A 8 13.43 14.08 -3.66
C TRP A 8 14.47 12.96 -3.42
N GLY A 9 15.76 13.28 -3.48
CA GLY A 9 16.84 12.29 -3.39
C GLY A 9 16.84 11.38 -2.14
N PRO A 10 16.44 11.88 -0.94
CA PRO A 10 16.38 11.03 0.26
C PRO A 10 15.18 10.08 0.33
N PHE A 11 14.16 10.22 -0.52
CA PHE A 11 12.98 9.36 -0.49
C PHE A 11 13.29 7.99 -1.10
N VAL A 12 12.90 6.94 -0.38
CA VAL A 12 13.15 5.54 -0.75
C VAL A 12 11.86 4.78 -1.10
N ALA A 13 10.71 5.33 -0.71
CA ALA A 13 9.41 4.82 -1.14
C ALA A 13 8.41 5.98 -1.27
N LEU A 14 7.54 5.87 -2.27
CA LEU A 14 6.39 6.74 -2.49
C LEU A 14 5.14 5.87 -2.59
N HIS A 15 4.04 6.29 -1.98
CA HIS A 15 2.77 5.58 -2.06
C HIS A 15 1.61 6.55 -2.04
N GLU A 16 0.54 6.25 -2.77
CA GLU A 16 -0.69 7.01 -2.77
C GLU A 16 -1.80 6.20 -2.07
N ALA A 17 -2.57 6.81 -1.19
CA ALA A 17 -3.76 6.23 -0.60
C ALA A 17 -4.96 7.10 -0.98
N ARG A 18 -5.98 6.49 -1.59
CA ARG A 18 -7.21 7.18 -2.00
C ARG A 18 -8.39 6.69 -1.18
N TYR A 19 -9.25 7.62 -0.78
CA TYR A 19 -10.53 7.36 -0.16
C TYR A 19 -11.63 8.04 -0.97
N ALA A 20 -12.62 7.27 -1.38
CA ALA A 20 -13.74 7.71 -2.19
C ALA A 20 -14.96 6.81 -1.90
N PRO A 21 -15.88 7.23 -1.01
CA PRO A 21 -17.01 6.41 -0.65
C PRO A 21 -17.96 6.25 -1.85
N TYR A 22 -18.53 5.05 -2.00
CA TYR A 22 -19.52 4.77 -3.05
C TYR A 22 -20.74 5.69 -2.92
N GLY A 23 -21.02 6.48 -3.96
CA GLY A 23 -22.10 7.48 -3.96
C GLY A 23 -21.83 8.73 -3.11
N GLY A 24 -20.61 8.89 -2.60
CA GLY A 24 -20.19 10.05 -1.83
C GLY A 24 -19.74 11.22 -2.70
N THR A 25 -19.68 12.40 -2.09
CA THR A 25 -19.27 13.66 -2.72
C THR A 25 -17.92 14.17 -2.19
N HIS A 26 -17.17 13.32 -1.48
CA HIS A 26 -15.90 13.69 -0.86
C HIS A 26 -14.83 12.68 -1.28
N TYR A 27 -13.67 13.19 -1.66
CA TYR A 27 -12.50 12.42 -2.06
C TYR A 27 -11.29 12.91 -1.27
N ARG A 28 -10.55 11.97 -0.70
CA ARG A 28 -9.25 12.26 -0.08
C ARG A 28 -8.17 11.46 -0.78
N THR A 29 -7.12 12.15 -1.20
CA THR A 29 -5.88 11.52 -1.66
C THR A 29 -4.76 11.90 -0.71
N ASN A 30 -4.10 10.89 -0.14
CA ASN A 30 -2.90 11.06 0.66
C ASN A 30 -1.70 10.52 -0.12
N GLU A 31 -0.74 11.38 -0.40
CA GLU A 31 0.57 10.97 -0.91
C GLU A 31 1.53 10.81 0.27
N TYR A 32 2.22 9.68 0.32
CA TYR A 32 3.18 9.32 1.34
C TYR A 32 4.57 9.23 0.74
N GLY A 33 5.54 9.80 1.44
CA GLY A 33 6.96 9.65 1.13
C GLY A 33 7.73 9.19 2.35
N LEU A 34 8.35 8.00 2.24
CA LEU A 34 9.27 7.50 3.25
C LEU A 34 10.70 7.89 2.87
N ARG A 35 11.36 8.59 3.77
CA ARG A 35 12.78 8.95 3.64
C ARG A 35 13.67 7.85 4.18
N ASN A 36 14.92 7.80 3.70
CA ASN A 36 15.95 6.87 4.17
C ASN A 36 16.33 7.04 5.66
N ASP A 37 15.98 8.17 6.27
CA ASP A 37 16.14 8.46 7.70
C ASP A 37 14.94 8.00 8.54
N GLY A 38 13.94 7.36 7.93
CA GLY A 38 12.74 6.86 8.59
C GLY A 38 11.64 7.90 8.80
N VAL A 39 11.86 9.16 8.38
CA VAL A 39 10.82 10.19 8.44
C VAL A 39 9.78 9.93 7.36
N LEU A 40 8.52 9.82 7.77
CA LEU A 40 7.37 9.74 6.88
C LEU A 40 6.77 11.13 6.69
N SER A 41 6.65 11.57 5.44
CA SER A 41 5.92 12.77 5.04
C SER A 41 4.58 12.38 4.41
N ARG A 42 3.54 13.18 4.67
CA ARG A 42 2.24 13.05 4.01
C ARG A 42 1.78 14.38 3.45
N TRP A 43 1.31 14.35 2.22
CA TRP A 43 0.59 15.45 1.58
C TRP A 43 -0.85 15.00 1.33
N THR A 44 -1.81 15.85 1.67
CA THR A 44 -3.23 15.54 1.56
C THR A 44 -3.86 16.49 0.56
N ALA A 45 -4.57 15.92 -0.42
CA ALA A 45 -5.45 16.63 -1.33
C ALA A 45 -6.89 16.19 -1.06
N THR A 46 -7.76 17.15 -0.75
CA THR A 46 -9.21 16.97 -0.62
C THR A 46 -9.92 17.83 -1.65
N ASP A 47 -11.10 17.40 -2.09
CA ASP A 47 -11.97 18.17 -2.99
C ASP A 47 -13.01 19.03 -2.26
N VAL A 48 -13.03 18.98 -0.93
CA VAL A 48 -13.94 19.74 -0.06
C VAL A 48 -13.15 20.49 1.02
N ASP A 49 -13.58 21.73 1.30
CA ASP A 49 -13.01 22.62 2.32
C ASP A 49 -13.28 22.18 3.78
N ASP A 50 -14.04 21.10 4.01
CA ASP A 50 -14.51 20.69 5.34
C ASP A 50 -13.93 19.33 5.80
N ALA A 51 -13.19 19.38 6.90
CA ALA A 51 -12.41 18.30 7.49
C ALA A 51 -13.20 17.32 8.40
N ASP A 52 -14.53 17.19 8.23
CA ASP A 52 -15.39 16.52 9.22
C ASP A 52 -16.44 15.57 8.62
N GLN A 53 -16.20 15.02 7.43
CA GLN A 53 -16.96 13.85 6.93
C GLN A 53 -16.35 12.56 7.47
N GLN A 54 -17.18 11.52 7.61
CA GLN A 54 -16.86 10.23 8.23
C GLN A 54 -15.84 9.43 7.41
N ASP A 55 -14.61 9.92 7.43
CA ASP A 55 -13.48 9.39 6.69
C ASP A 55 -12.98 8.09 7.31
N ALA A 56 -12.35 7.26 6.48
CA ALA A 56 -11.47 6.22 7.00
C ALA A 56 -10.47 6.88 7.97
N THR A 57 -10.44 6.43 9.22
CA THR A 57 -9.58 6.97 10.28
C THR A 57 -8.12 6.56 10.11
N TYR A 58 -7.85 5.60 9.23
CA TYR A 58 -6.53 5.10 8.90
C TYR A 58 -6.39 4.86 7.40
N ASP A 59 -5.21 5.16 6.87
CA ASP A 59 -4.74 4.53 5.64
C ASP A 59 -3.99 3.26 6.03
N THR A 60 -4.20 2.16 5.29
CA THR A 60 -3.60 0.86 5.58
C THR A 60 -2.63 0.46 4.48
N PHE A 61 -1.42 0.05 4.86
CA PHE A 61 -0.37 -0.43 3.97
C PHE A 61 0.00 -1.87 4.32
N LEU A 62 0.47 -2.61 3.31
CA LEU A 62 1.20 -3.86 3.49
C LEU A 62 2.69 -3.60 3.28
N ALA A 63 3.52 -4.10 4.19
CA ALA A 63 4.96 -3.94 4.12
C ALA A 63 5.65 -5.22 4.57
N ASP A 64 6.70 -5.59 3.84
CA ASP A 64 7.62 -6.63 4.24
C ASP A 64 8.89 -6.02 4.86
N LEU A 65 9.67 -6.86 5.53
CA LEU A 65 11.01 -6.51 6.01
C LEU A 65 12.01 -7.50 5.44
N LYS A 66 13.30 -7.14 5.44
CA LYS A 66 14.41 -8.01 4.98
C LYS A 66 14.43 -9.41 5.62
N GLY A 67 13.86 -9.57 6.81
CA GLY A 67 13.71 -10.87 7.48
C GLY A 67 12.59 -11.76 6.92
N GLY A 68 11.82 -11.28 5.95
CA GLY A 68 10.74 -11.99 5.28
C GLY A 68 9.41 -11.99 6.00
N SER A 69 9.26 -11.15 7.02
CA SER A 69 8.00 -10.91 7.71
C SER A 69 7.13 -9.91 6.95
N LEU A 70 5.81 -10.15 6.91
CA LEU A 70 4.79 -9.25 6.36
C LEU A 70 3.98 -8.60 7.49
N TYR A 71 3.71 -7.31 7.35
CA TYR A 71 2.96 -6.49 8.30
C TYR A 71 1.84 -5.70 7.63
N THR A 72 0.79 -5.42 8.40
CA THR A 72 -0.04 -4.24 8.14
C THR A 72 0.52 -3.04 8.91
N ILE A 73 0.51 -1.88 8.24
CA ILE A 73 0.83 -0.59 8.86
C ILE A 73 -0.39 0.29 8.67
N ARG A 74 -1.00 0.73 9.78
CA ARG A 74 -2.13 1.65 9.77
C ARG A 74 -1.65 3.02 10.22
N ILE A 75 -1.87 4.02 9.40
CA ILE A 75 -1.44 5.40 9.66
C ILE A 75 -2.69 6.25 9.89
N PRO A 76 -2.86 6.87 11.08
CA PRO A 76 -3.97 7.75 11.33
C PRO A 76 -4.05 8.86 10.28
N THR A 77 -5.26 9.14 9.80
CA THR A 77 -5.50 10.17 8.78
C THR A 77 -5.50 11.58 9.36
N SER A 78 -5.60 11.71 10.69
CA SER A 78 -5.44 12.95 11.45
C SER A 78 -4.19 12.95 12.34
N ALA A 79 -3.82 14.13 12.84
CA ALA A 79 -2.75 14.24 13.83
C ALA A 79 -3.24 13.83 15.23
N PRO A 80 -2.42 13.14 16.03
CA PRO A 80 -1.05 12.68 15.74
C PRO A 80 -1.00 11.43 14.84
N MET A 81 -0.12 11.42 13.84
CA MET A 81 0.06 10.31 12.88
C MET A 81 0.90 9.16 13.45
N LYS A 82 0.56 8.64 14.62
CA LYS A 82 1.28 7.51 15.23
C LYS A 82 0.88 6.19 14.55
N PRO A 83 1.79 5.50 13.83
CA PRO A 83 1.43 4.28 13.13
C PRO A 83 1.11 3.13 14.09
N VAL A 84 0.16 2.27 13.70
CA VAL A 84 -0.11 0.97 14.32
C VAL A 84 0.42 -0.10 13.38
N VAL A 85 1.34 -0.92 13.87
CA VAL A 85 2.00 -1.98 13.09
C VAL A 85 1.60 -3.33 13.64
N LYS A 86 1.17 -4.25 12.77
CA LYS A 86 0.74 -5.60 13.20
C LYS A 86 1.30 -6.66 12.27
N LEU A 87 1.86 -7.70 12.88
CA LEU A 87 2.44 -8.83 12.14
C LEU A 87 1.33 -9.67 11.49
N VAL A 88 1.44 -9.89 10.18
CA VAL A 88 0.55 -10.75 9.38
C VAL A 88 1.18 -12.12 9.17
N ARG A 89 2.47 -12.16 8.81
CA ARG A 89 3.27 -13.39 8.66
C ARG A 89 4.69 -13.16 9.13
N ALA A 90 5.25 -14.15 9.81
CA ALA A 90 6.60 -14.05 10.38
C ALA A 90 7.73 -14.26 9.35
N SER A 91 7.46 -14.97 8.26
CA SER A 91 8.45 -15.35 7.26
C SER A 91 7.81 -15.58 5.88
N THR A 92 8.63 -15.96 4.89
CA THR A 92 8.32 -16.27 3.47
C THR A 92 8.13 -15.09 2.52
N TRP A 93 8.20 -13.84 3.00
CA TRP A 93 8.03 -12.64 2.17
C TRP A 93 9.35 -11.93 1.82
N HIS A 94 10.51 -12.56 2.06
CA HIS A 94 11.81 -11.91 1.84
C HIS A 94 12.25 -11.83 0.37
N GLY A 95 11.61 -12.60 -0.50
CA GLY A 95 11.98 -12.71 -1.91
C GLY A 95 11.26 -11.71 -2.82
N PHE A 96 10.50 -10.76 -2.26
CA PHE A 96 9.80 -9.76 -3.05
C PHE A 96 10.42 -8.40 -2.85
N GLU A 97 10.77 -7.72 -3.93
CA GLU A 97 11.28 -6.35 -3.89
C GLU A 97 10.19 -5.32 -4.20
N ALA A 98 9.05 -5.77 -4.73
CA ALA A 98 7.87 -4.96 -4.90
C ALA A 98 6.61 -5.77 -4.62
N MET A 99 5.61 -5.09 -4.07
CA MET A 99 4.28 -5.64 -3.87
C MET A 99 3.23 -4.72 -4.50
N VAL A 100 2.23 -5.33 -5.12
CA VAL A 100 1.04 -4.64 -5.62
C VAL A 100 -0.18 -5.27 -4.96
N ALA A 101 -1.02 -4.45 -4.36
CA ALA A 101 -2.20 -4.91 -3.65
C ALA A 101 -3.44 -4.19 -4.20
N GLU A 102 -4.51 -4.95 -4.43
CA GLU A 102 -5.77 -4.44 -4.97
C GLU A 102 -6.95 -5.13 -4.30
N LYS A 103 -8.03 -4.40 -4.00
CA LYS A 103 -9.23 -5.02 -3.44
C LYS A 103 -9.86 -5.96 -4.43
N CYS A 104 -10.28 -7.09 -3.89
CA CYS A 104 -10.93 -8.13 -4.63
C CYS A 104 -12.07 -8.67 -3.75
N GLY A 105 -13.29 -8.20 -3.99
CA GLY A 105 -14.45 -8.53 -3.14
C GLY A 105 -14.57 -7.63 -1.90
N THR A 106 -15.46 -7.99 -0.98
CA THR A 106 -15.84 -7.14 0.16
C THR A 106 -14.83 -7.14 1.30
N GLN A 107 -14.10 -8.24 1.49
CA GLN A 107 -13.17 -8.44 2.60
C GLN A 107 -11.91 -9.20 2.14
N SER A 108 -11.46 -8.95 0.92
CA SER A 108 -10.26 -9.59 0.40
C SER A 108 -9.47 -8.68 -0.53
N THR A 109 -8.19 -9.01 -0.63
CA THR A 109 -7.18 -8.30 -1.40
C THR A 109 -6.46 -9.32 -2.27
N LEU A 110 -6.28 -9.01 -3.55
CA LEU A 110 -5.28 -9.68 -4.37
C LEU A 110 -3.93 -9.02 -4.12
N LEU A 111 -2.94 -9.83 -3.78
CA LEU A 111 -1.58 -9.39 -3.50
C LEU A 111 -0.65 -10.03 -4.51
N VAL A 112 0.16 -9.23 -5.17
CA VAL A 112 1.21 -9.67 -6.08
C VAL A 112 2.54 -9.35 -5.44
N GLY A 113 3.33 -10.38 -5.10
CA GLY A 113 4.73 -10.25 -4.73
C GLY A 113 5.61 -10.43 -5.97
N ILE A 114 6.51 -9.50 -6.25
CA ILE A 114 7.39 -9.53 -7.42
C ILE A 114 8.83 -9.71 -6.97
N ASP A 115 9.43 -10.80 -7.43
CA ASP A 115 10.85 -11.12 -7.31
C ASP A 115 11.55 -10.65 -8.59
N LYS A 116 12.24 -9.52 -8.53
CA LYS A 116 12.95 -8.94 -9.68
C LYS A 116 14.23 -9.70 -10.02
N ASP A 117 14.78 -10.44 -9.06
CA ASP A 117 16.04 -11.18 -9.23
C ASP A 117 15.81 -12.42 -10.07
N THR A 118 14.66 -13.09 -9.88
CA THR A 118 14.23 -14.22 -10.72
C THR A 118 13.29 -13.82 -11.86
N GLY A 119 12.68 -12.63 -11.78
CA GLY A 119 11.70 -12.15 -12.73
C GLY A 119 10.31 -12.73 -12.58
N SER A 120 10.01 -13.31 -11.41
CA SER A 120 8.77 -14.01 -11.12
C SER A 120 7.80 -13.10 -10.37
N ALA A 121 6.50 -13.28 -10.63
CA ALA A 121 5.45 -12.62 -9.86
C ALA A 121 4.47 -13.67 -9.32
N TYR A 122 4.12 -13.56 -8.04
CA TYR A 122 3.30 -14.52 -7.31
C TYR A 122 2.01 -13.86 -6.87
N LEU A 123 0.88 -14.46 -7.23
CA LEU A 123 -0.44 -13.95 -6.90
C LEU A 123 -1.03 -14.72 -5.71
N ASP A 124 -1.39 -13.98 -4.68
CA ASP A 124 -2.03 -14.46 -3.46
C ASP A 124 -3.40 -13.80 -3.26
N ALA A 125 -4.35 -14.56 -2.72
CA ALA A 125 -5.57 -14.02 -2.12
C ALA A 125 -5.35 -13.83 -0.62
N VAL A 126 -5.55 -12.60 -0.14
CA VAL A 126 -5.39 -12.21 1.25
C VAL A 126 -6.77 -11.82 1.79
N SER A 127 -7.21 -12.44 2.89
CA SER A 127 -8.44 -12.02 3.58
C SER A 127 -8.26 -10.64 4.19
N HIS A 128 -9.34 -10.06 4.72
CA HIS A 128 -9.26 -8.94 5.64
C HIS A 128 -8.19 -9.22 6.71
N ALA A 129 -7.27 -8.27 6.87
CA ALA A 129 -6.11 -8.46 7.72
C ALA A 129 -6.54 -8.42 9.20
N GLN A 130 -6.09 -9.43 9.95
CA GLN A 130 -6.35 -9.56 11.38
C GLN A 130 -5.08 -10.02 12.12
N GLY A 131 -3.92 -9.49 11.74
CA GLY A 131 -2.62 -9.98 12.20
C GLY A 131 -2.34 -11.42 11.77
N THR A 132 -1.83 -12.26 12.67
CA THR A 132 -1.40 -13.63 12.32
C THR A 132 -2.55 -14.56 11.93
N SER A 133 -3.81 -14.22 12.25
CA SER A 133 -4.99 -14.96 11.81
C SER A 133 -5.44 -14.63 10.38
N THR A 134 -4.84 -13.62 9.73
CA THR A 134 -5.12 -13.29 8.32
C THR A 134 -4.91 -14.55 7.47
N VAL A 135 -5.87 -14.89 6.61
CA VAL A 135 -5.74 -16.00 5.67
C VAL A 135 -5.02 -15.48 4.43
N ILE A 136 -3.97 -16.19 4.02
CA ILE A 136 -3.23 -15.94 2.77
C ILE A 136 -3.21 -17.24 1.99
N ARG A 137 -3.73 -17.20 0.77
CA ARG A 137 -3.79 -18.35 -0.13
C ARG A 137 -3.06 -18.04 -1.42
N SER A 138 -1.98 -18.77 -1.68
CA SER A 138 -1.32 -18.73 -2.98
C SER A 138 -2.24 -19.26 -4.07
N LEU A 139 -2.40 -18.47 -5.13
CA LEU A 139 -3.26 -18.78 -6.26
C LEU A 139 -2.43 -19.33 -7.42
N ARG A 140 -1.47 -18.55 -7.91
CA ARG A 140 -0.61 -18.92 -9.04
C ARG A 140 0.59 -18.00 -9.17
N THR A 141 1.61 -18.45 -9.89
CA THR A 141 2.61 -17.56 -10.50
C THR A 141 2.00 -16.91 -11.74
N ILE A 142 2.20 -15.61 -11.90
CA ILE A 142 1.73 -14.85 -13.07
C ILE A 142 2.66 -15.15 -14.25
N PRO A 143 2.15 -15.61 -15.39
CA PRO A 143 2.98 -15.82 -16.58
C PRO A 143 3.59 -14.49 -17.06
N GLY A 144 4.91 -14.46 -17.24
CA GLY A 144 5.63 -13.28 -17.69
C GLY A 144 7.03 -13.19 -17.08
N THR A 145 7.70 -12.06 -17.33
CA THR A 145 8.99 -11.72 -16.75
C THR A 145 8.92 -10.30 -16.20
N PHE A 146 9.26 -10.15 -14.92
CA PHE A 146 9.09 -8.92 -14.16
C PHE A 146 10.45 -8.48 -13.61
N ASN A 147 11.30 -7.90 -14.47
CA ASN A 147 12.69 -7.54 -14.13
C ASN A 147 12.89 -6.02 -14.11
N ALA A 148 11.80 -5.24 -14.04
CA ALA A 148 11.89 -3.80 -14.11
C ALA A 148 12.68 -3.26 -12.91
N PRO A 149 13.66 -2.36 -13.12
CA PRO A 149 14.45 -1.81 -12.02
C PRO A 149 13.64 -0.84 -11.15
N VAL A 150 12.52 -0.35 -11.68
CA VAL A 150 11.59 0.54 -10.98
C VAL A 150 10.19 0.00 -11.22
N TYR A 151 9.52 -0.39 -10.14
CA TYR A 151 8.10 -0.69 -10.18
C TYR A 151 7.34 0.61 -10.00
N PHE A 152 6.58 0.97 -11.03
CA PHE A 152 5.54 1.98 -10.91
C PHE A 152 4.24 1.33 -11.34
N ARG A 153 3.19 1.51 -10.54
CA ARG A 153 1.84 1.11 -10.93
C ARG A 153 1.20 2.30 -11.62
N TRP A 154 0.81 2.12 -12.88
CA TRP A 154 -0.17 3.00 -13.49
C TRP A 154 -1.54 2.57 -12.97
N ALA A 155 -2.05 3.24 -11.94
CA ALA A 155 -3.43 3.06 -11.52
C ALA A 155 -4.32 3.87 -12.46
N THR A 156 -5.18 3.19 -13.23
CA THR A 156 -6.37 3.85 -13.79
C THR A 156 -7.26 4.26 -12.62
N LEU A 157 -8.09 5.29 -12.79
CA LEU A 157 -8.85 6.00 -11.74
C LEU A 157 -9.85 5.15 -10.92
N ASP A 158 -9.78 3.82 -11.02
CA ASP A 158 -10.60 2.89 -10.26
C ASP A 158 -9.97 2.58 -8.89
N PHE A 159 -10.83 2.55 -7.89
CA PHE A 159 -10.57 2.71 -6.46
C PHE A 159 -9.65 1.66 -5.84
N ASP A 160 -8.48 2.11 -5.35
CA ASP A 160 -7.45 1.30 -4.66
C ASP A 160 -7.69 1.16 -3.14
N GLU A 161 -8.92 0.91 -2.73
CA GLU A 161 -9.19 0.63 -1.32
C GLU A 161 -8.67 -0.76 -0.98
N LEU A 162 -7.68 -0.92 -0.09
CA LEU A 162 -7.37 -2.24 0.43
C LEU A 162 -8.45 -2.69 1.43
N SER A 163 -8.71 -4.00 1.53
CA SER A 163 -9.48 -4.55 2.65
C SER A 163 -8.61 -4.55 3.93
N GLY A 164 -8.24 -3.36 4.41
CA GLY A 164 -7.46 -3.13 5.63
C GLY A 164 -8.24 -3.49 6.90
N GLU A 165 -7.58 -3.47 8.07
CA GLU A 165 -8.18 -3.83 9.38
C GLU A 165 -9.24 -2.86 9.91
#